data_AF-A0AA38XV45-F1
#
_entry.id   AF-A0AA38XV45-F1
#
_cell.length_a   1.000
_cell.length_b   1.000
_cell.length_c   1.000
_cell.angle_alpha   90.00
_cell.angle_beta   90.00
_cell.angle_gamma   90.00
#
_symmetry.space_group_name_H-M   'P 1'
#
loop_
_entity.id
_entity.type
_entity.pdbx_description
1 polymer ?
#
loop_
_entity_poly.entity_id
_entity_poly.type
_entity_poly.pdbx_seq_one_letter_code
_entity_poly.pdbx_strand_id
1 'polypeptide(L)'
;MGLFSRSKQTTSPSSEPKNDPLSNYQKPRPTGLRIYTGLAYLLSTIFLILVEIGNINDKAVIRSTYFLRISLADIIPSSFPNAAFINSIAQTIGLHDFYQVGLWNFCEGYDDQGITYCSPTKTLYWFNPVDIILNELLAGASITLPTEVVDVLNLVKLASRWMFVCFLIGTILSFLCVFLAPLGFSKRPRWQHKARRIFFRQLPITVLTFAALLFTAAASVIATVMFVIFQDKFSGAEELNIRAYLGKPMLAFMWVATGFNLMGFLMQIGTCCGVCCCTGRRKAERRSRANAAGTTVREKDGQGSGREPGKFGFRRRAR
;
A
#
# COMPACT_ATOMS: atom_id res chain seq x y z
N MET A 1 -74.16 17.70 14.71
CA MET A 1 -73.74 19.09 14.41
C MET A 1 -73.36 19.73 15.73
N GLY A 2 -72.20 20.27 16.02
CA GLY A 2 -70.94 20.50 15.33
C GLY A 2 -70.05 21.17 16.40
N LEU A 3 -68.81 20.69 16.53
CA LEU A 3 -67.86 21.01 17.61
C LEU A 3 -67.61 22.52 17.81
N PHE A 4 -67.67 22.96 19.07
CA PHE A 4 -67.20 24.28 19.51
C PHE A 4 -65.68 24.40 19.27
N SER A 5 -65.30 25.24 18.31
CA SER A 5 -63.92 25.68 18.08
C SER A 5 -63.53 26.72 19.12
N ARG A 6 -62.67 26.35 20.07
CA ARG A 6 -62.05 27.28 21.02
C ARG A 6 -60.67 27.68 20.48
N SER A 7 -60.63 28.74 19.69
CA SER A 7 -59.38 29.39 19.26
C SER A 7 -58.69 29.99 20.49
N LYS A 8 -57.57 29.41 20.91
CA LYS A 8 -56.61 30.07 21.80
C LYS A 8 -55.71 30.96 20.95
N GLN A 9 -55.99 32.26 20.96
CA GLN A 9 -55.03 33.29 20.61
C GLN A 9 -53.90 33.25 21.66
N THR A 10 -52.75 32.71 21.29
CA THR A 10 -51.50 32.91 22.03
C THR A 10 -50.65 33.87 21.22
N THR A 11 -50.63 35.12 21.64
CA THR A 11 -49.68 36.14 21.22
C THR A 11 -48.32 35.89 21.87
N SER A 12 -47.26 35.98 21.06
CA SER A 12 -45.82 36.28 21.34
C SER A 12 -44.83 35.23 20.80
N PRO A 13 -43.59 35.59 20.43
CA PRO A 13 -43.06 36.88 19.95
C PRO A 13 -42.57 36.80 18.49
N SER A 14 -42.36 37.95 17.87
CA SER A 14 -41.70 38.12 16.58
C SER A 14 -40.41 37.31 16.50
N SER A 15 -40.38 36.29 15.63
CA SER A 15 -39.15 35.64 15.24
C SER A 15 -38.39 36.58 14.31
N GLU A 16 -37.46 37.35 14.86
CA GLU A 16 -36.36 37.86 14.05
C GLU A 16 -35.76 36.67 13.28
N PRO A 17 -35.53 36.79 11.96
CA PRO A 17 -34.84 35.74 11.25
C PRO A 17 -33.46 35.62 11.90
N LYS A 18 -33.21 34.52 12.63
CA LYS A 18 -31.86 34.16 13.06
C LYS A 18 -31.02 34.10 11.79
N ASN A 19 -30.26 35.16 11.55
CA ASN A 19 -29.29 35.23 10.46
C ASN A 19 -28.27 34.13 10.71
N ASP A 20 -28.51 32.95 10.13
CA ASP A 20 -27.62 31.82 10.24
C ASP A 20 -26.26 32.28 9.71
N PRO A 21 -25.19 32.31 10.53
CA PRO A 21 -23.89 32.87 10.13
C PRO A 21 -23.25 32.07 8.99
N LEU A 22 -23.86 30.98 8.55
CA LEU A 22 -23.39 30.09 7.50
C LEU A 22 -24.17 30.23 6.18
N SER A 23 -25.18 31.11 6.10
CA SER A 23 -26.04 31.28 4.90
C SER A 23 -25.23 31.60 3.64
N ASN A 24 -24.16 32.41 3.78
CA ASN A 24 -23.26 32.81 2.69
C ASN A 24 -21.91 32.09 2.70
N TYR A 25 -21.72 31.03 3.51
CA TYR A 25 -20.42 30.35 3.59
C TYR A 25 -20.15 29.49 2.34
N GLN A 26 -19.21 29.93 1.51
CA GLN A 26 -18.72 29.16 0.37
C GLN A 26 -17.40 28.47 0.73
N LYS A 27 -17.40 27.12 0.72
CA LYS A 27 -16.18 26.35 0.98
C LYS A 27 -15.21 26.50 -0.20
N PRO A 28 -13.93 26.82 0.02
CA PRO A 28 -12.94 26.81 -1.06
C PRO A 28 -12.86 25.41 -1.69
N ARG A 29 -12.66 25.37 -3.00
CA ARG A 29 -12.58 24.11 -3.76
C ARG A 29 -11.40 23.29 -3.20
N PRO A 30 -11.61 22.02 -2.80
CA PRO A 30 -10.53 21.18 -2.27
C PRO A 30 -9.64 20.65 -3.40
N THR A 31 -9.15 21.53 -4.28
CA THR A 31 -8.41 21.16 -5.50
C THR A 31 -7.08 20.49 -5.14
N GLY A 32 -6.32 21.06 -4.20
CA GLY A 32 -5.04 20.47 -3.76
C GLY A 32 -5.19 19.06 -3.19
N LEU A 33 -6.18 18.84 -2.31
CA LEU A 33 -6.41 17.52 -1.70
C LEU A 33 -6.87 16.46 -2.73
N ARG A 34 -7.68 16.87 -3.72
CA ARG A 34 -8.07 15.99 -4.83
C ARG A 34 -6.89 15.58 -5.68
N ILE A 35 -6.04 16.54 -6.07
CA ILE A 35 -4.84 16.29 -6.87
C ILE A 35 -3.89 15.40 -6.09
N TYR A 36 -3.61 15.72 -4.82
CA TYR A 36 -2.74 14.93 -3.98
C TYR A 36 -3.21 13.48 -3.84
N THR A 37 -4.51 13.27 -3.59
CA THR A 37 -5.06 11.91 -3.43
C THR A 37 -4.98 11.12 -4.74
N GLY A 38 -5.29 11.76 -5.88
CA GLY A 38 -5.14 11.12 -7.19
C GLY A 38 -3.68 10.76 -7.51
N LEU A 39 -2.74 11.67 -7.20
CA LEU A 39 -1.30 11.43 -7.38
C LEU A 39 -0.78 10.30 -6.48
N ALA A 40 -1.24 10.22 -5.22
CA ALA A 40 -0.85 9.16 -4.31
C ALA A 40 -1.28 7.78 -4.84
N TYR A 41 -2.54 7.62 -5.27
CA TYR A 41 -3.00 6.36 -5.86
C TYR A 41 -2.31 6.06 -7.20
N LEU A 42 -2.04 7.08 -8.02
CA LEU A 42 -1.32 6.89 -9.28
C LEU A 42 0.10 6.37 -9.03
N LEU A 43 0.81 6.95 -8.06
CA LEU A 43 2.13 6.50 -7.67
C LEU A 43 2.10 5.09 -7.07
N SER A 44 1.09 4.79 -6.24
CA SER A 44 0.85 3.43 -5.74
C SER A 44 0.68 2.42 -6.89
N THR A 45 -0.15 2.73 -7.88
CA THR A 45 -0.37 1.86 -9.04
C THR A 45 0.91 1.64 -9.84
N ILE A 46 1.75 2.67 -10.03
CA ILE A 46 3.03 2.53 -10.72
C ILE A 46 3.93 1.54 -9.98
N PHE A 47 4.08 1.68 -8.65
CA PHE A 47 4.90 0.76 -7.87
C PHE A 47 4.34 -0.67 -7.84
N LEU A 48 3.01 -0.84 -7.80
CA LEU A 48 2.40 -2.16 -7.91
C LEU A 48 2.65 -2.81 -9.27
N ILE A 49 2.58 -2.03 -10.37
CA ILE A 49 2.93 -2.54 -11.70
C ILE A 49 4.41 -2.98 -11.73
N LEU A 50 5.32 -2.22 -11.10
CA LEU A 50 6.74 -2.62 -11.00
C LEU A 50 6.92 -3.94 -10.22
N VAL A 51 6.12 -4.15 -9.18
CA VAL A 51 6.10 -5.42 -8.42
C VAL A 51 5.57 -6.56 -9.30
N GLU A 52 4.50 -6.32 -10.06
CA GLU A 52 3.93 -7.33 -10.95
C GLU A 52 4.88 -7.70 -12.08
N ILE A 53 5.54 -6.73 -12.74
CA ILE A 53 6.44 -7.03 -13.85
C ILE A 53 7.86 -7.42 -13.41
N GLY A 54 8.14 -7.40 -12.11
CA GLY A 54 9.46 -7.67 -11.55
C GLY A 54 9.96 -9.06 -11.95
N ASN A 55 11.23 -9.12 -12.37
CA ASN A 55 11.91 -10.35 -12.77
C ASN A 55 11.30 -11.09 -13.99
N ILE A 56 10.52 -10.42 -14.84
CA ILE A 56 9.98 -11.07 -16.05
C ILE A 56 11.04 -11.21 -17.15
N ASN A 57 11.94 -10.23 -17.29
CA ASN A 57 12.94 -10.19 -18.37
C ASN A 57 14.26 -9.57 -17.87
N ASP A 58 15.35 -9.82 -18.60
CA ASP A 58 16.64 -9.14 -18.42
C ASP A 58 16.61 -7.69 -18.97
N LYS A 59 15.83 -6.83 -18.34
CA LYS A 59 15.85 -5.39 -18.59
C LYS A 59 16.29 -4.66 -17.33
N ALA A 60 16.94 -3.51 -17.52
CA ALA A 60 17.32 -2.63 -16.42
C ALA A 60 16.09 -2.33 -15.52
N VAL A 61 16.32 -2.22 -14.21
CA VAL A 61 15.30 -2.11 -13.14
C VAL A 61 14.52 -3.40 -12.89
N ILE A 62 14.03 -4.09 -13.94
CA ILE A 62 13.23 -5.32 -13.80
C ILE A 62 14.08 -6.49 -13.29
N ARG A 63 15.29 -6.65 -13.81
CA ARG A 63 16.26 -7.67 -13.38
C ARG A 63 16.67 -7.55 -11.91
N SER A 64 16.73 -6.33 -11.38
CA SER A 64 17.06 -6.11 -9.95
C SER A 64 15.84 -6.25 -9.02
N THR A 65 14.67 -6.51 -9.59
CA THR A 65 13.39 -6.54 -8.88
C THR A 65 12.88 -7.98 -8.82
N TYR A 66 13.42 -8.74 -7.87
CA TYR A 66 13.04 -10.13 -7.58
C TYR A 66 12.63 -10.27 -6.11
N PHE A 67 11.91 -11.32 -5.74
CA PHE A 67 11.57 -11.57 -4.33
C PHE A 67 12.70 -12.26 -3.58
N LEU A 68 13.23 -13.33 -4.18
CA LEU A 68 14.29 -14.16 -3.63
C LEU A 68 15.31 -14.46 -4.73
N ARG A 69 16.60 -14.34 -4.42
CA ARG A 69 17.69 -14.83 -5.23
C ARG A 69 18.42 -15.91 -4.46
N ILE A 70 18.49 -17.10 -5.01
CA ILE A 70 19.24 -18.23 -4.47
C ILE A 70 20.55 -18.29 -5.24
N SER A 71 21.68 -18.29 -4.54
CA SER A 71 23.01 -18.47 -5.10
C SER A 71 23.54 -19.85 -4.74
N LEU A 72 23.98 -20.56 -5.77
CA LEU A 72 24.46 -21.93 -5.74
C LEU A 72 25.97 -22.01 -6.05
N ALA A 73 26.63 -20.85 -6.25
CA ALA A 73 28.03 -20.76 -6.64
C ALA A 73 29.02 -21.42 -5.65
N ASP A 74 28.63 -21.56 -4.37
CA ASP A 74 29.53 -22.08 -3.32
C ASP A 74 29.22 -23.53 -2.88
N ILE A 75 28.40 -24.30 -3.61
CA ILE A 75 27.93 -25.66 -3.19
C ILE A 75 29.07 -26.65 -2.92
N ILE A 76 30.29 -26.39 -3.43
CA ILE A 76 31.44 -27.28 -3.23
C ILE A 76 32.40 -26.62 -2.23
N PRO A 77 32.68 -27.27 -1.07
CA PRO A 77 33.51 -26.67 -0.03
C PRO A 77 34.90 -26.32 -0.57
N SER A 78 35.39 -25.16 -0.15
CA SER A 78 36.72 -24.58 -0.45
C SER A 78 37.93 -25.44 -0.04
N SER A 79 37.71 -26.68 0.39
CA SER A 79 38.73 -27.64 0.81
C SER A 79 39.32 -28.50 -0.32
N PHE A 80 38.91 -28.30 -1.58
CA PHE A 80 39.50 -29.02 -2.73
C PHE A 80 40.27 -28.07 -3.66
N PRO A 81 41.51 -28.40 -4.06
CA PRO A 81 42.26 -27.61 -5.02
C PRO A 81 41.65 -27.84 -6.41
N ASN A 82 41.27 -26.74 -7.09
CA ASN A 82 40.75 -26.62 -8.47
C ASN A 82 39.23 -26.33 -8.62
N ALA A 83 38.73 -25.28 -7.98
CA ALA A 83 37.37 -24.74 -8.20
C ALA A 83 37.07 -24.37 -9.69
N ALA A 84 38.09 -23.94 -10.45
CA ALA A 84 37.92 -23.51 -11.83
C ALA A 84 37.57 -24.65 -12.81
N PHE A 85 38.10 -25.86 -12.60
CA PHE A 85 37.81 -27.02 -13.45
C PHE A 85 36.44 -27.63 -13.16
N ILE A 86 35.90 -27.41 -11.97
CA ILE A 86 34.63 -28.01 -11.53
C ILE A 86 33.44 -27.09 -11.80
N ASN A 87 33.60 -25.76 -11.83
CA ASN A 87 32.59 -24.86 -12.39
C ASN A 87 32.25 -25.24 -13.85
N SER A 88 33.26 -25.69 -14.62
CA SER A 88 33.05 -26.23 -15.96
C SER A 88 32.21 -27.51 -15.98
N ILE A 89 32.27 -28.32 -14.91
CA ILE A 89 31.49 -29.56 -14.73
C ILE A 89 30.06 -29.25 -14.24
N ALA A 90 29.90 -28.29 -13.32
CA ALA A 90 28.61 -27.76 -12.87
C ALA A 90 27.82 -27.09 -14.02
N GLN A 91 28.51 -26.40 -14.92
CA GLN A 91 27.95 -25.89 -16.16
C GLN A 91 27.58 -27.00 -17.16
N THR A 92 28.30 -28.14 -17.16
CA THR A 92 27.96 -29.28 -18.04
C THR A 92 26.76 -30.10 -17.54
N ILE A 93 26.41 -30.01 -16.25
CA ILE A 93 25.19 -30.61 -15.68
C ILE A 93 23.97 -29.68 -15.76
N GLY A 94 24.10 -28.47 -16.32
CA GLY A 94 22.99 -27.52 -16.52
C GLY A 94 22.68 -26.62 -15.31
N LEU A 95 23.47 -26.70 -14.23
CA LEU A 95 23.20 -25.94 -13.01
C LEU A 95 23.67 -24.49 -13.15
N HIS A 96 22.72 -23.55 -13.02
CA HIS A 96 23.02 -22.11 -13.06
C HIS A 96 23.51 -21.59 -11.69
N ASP A 97 24.38 -20.58 -11.68
CA ASP A 97 24.96 -20.02 -10.45
C ASP A 97 23.92 -19.34 -9.55
N PHE A 98 22.87 -18.79 -10.15
CA PHE A 98 21.77 -18.19 -9.40
C PHE A 98 20.40 -18.37 -10.02
N TYR A 99 19.39 -18.43 -9.14
CA TYR A 99 17.98 -18.45 -9.49
C TYR A 99 17.27 -17.29 -8.81
N GLN A 100 16.58 -16.46 -9.59
CA GLN A 100 15.76 -15.33 -9.13
C GLN A 100 14.29 -15.66 -9.30
N VAL A 101 13.51 -15.43 -8.24
CA VAL A 101 12.08 -15.72 -8.21
C VAL A 101 11.29 -14.41 -8.35
N GLY A 102 10.44 -14.35 -9.37
CA GLY A 102 9.48 -13.28 -9.62
C GLY A 102 8.07 -13.67 -9.20
N LEU A 103 7.10 -12.79 -9.49
CA LEU A 103 5.68 -13.06 -9.21
C LEU A 103 5.08 -14.09 -10.19
N TRP A 104 5.53 -14.07 -11.45
CA TRP A 104 4.95 -14.84 -12.56
C TRP A 104 5.84 -15.99 -13.03
N ASN A 105 7.14 -15.90 -12.74
CA ASN A 105 8.18 -16.72 -13.33
C ASN A 105 9.42 -16.76 -12.44
N PHE A 106 10.42 -17.53 -12.89
CA PHE A 106 11.77 -17.47 -12.39
C PHE A 106 12.74 -17.13 -13.54
N CYS A 107 13.89 -16.58 -13.19
CA CYS A 107 15.01 -16.36 -14.09
C CYS A 107 16.27 -16.99 -13.52
N GLU A 108 17.11 -17.52 -14.38
CA GLU A 108 18.36 -18.18 -14.06
C GLU A 108 19.51 -17.54 -14.83
N GLY A 109 20.73 -17.68 -14.30
CA GLY A 109 21.89 -17.05 -14.87
C GLY A 109 23.20 -17.41 -14.19
N TYR A 110 24.28 -16.95 -14.79
CA TYR A 110 25.65 -17.11 -14.29
C TYR A 110 26.20 -15.78 -13.81
N ASP A 111 27.06 -15.78 -12.80
CA ASP A 111 27.56 -14.53 -12.21
C ASP A 111 28.44 -13.71 -13.18
N ASP A 112 29.03 -14.35 -14.19
CA ASP A 112 29.84 -13.73 -15.25
C ASP A 112 29.00 -13.17 -16.42
N GLN A 113 27.89 -13.82 -16.77
CA GLN A 113 27.05 -13.44 -17.93
C GLN A 113 25.76 -12.69 -17.56
N GLY A 114 25.31 -12.80 -16.30
CA GLY A 114 24.02 -12.29 -15.87
C GLY A 114 22.89 -13.27 -16.17
N ILE A 115 21.67 -12.76 -16.34
CA ILE A 115 20.49 -13.59 -16.60
C ILE A 115 20.59 -14.16 -18.02
N THR A 116 20.63 -15.49 -18.13
CA THR A 116 20.68 -16.19 -19.42
C THR A 116 19.30 -16.61 -19.90
N TYR A 117 18.42 -17.01 -18.98
CA TYR A 117 17.09 -17.51 -19.30
C TYR A 117 16.05 -17.10 -18.26
N CYS A 118 14.83 -16.85 -18.74
CA CYS A 118 13.65 -16.61 -17.90
C CYS A 118 12.52 -17.51 -18.35
N SER A 119 11.89 -18.20 -17.41
CA SER A 119 10.76 -19.07 -17.71
C SER A 119 9.55 -18.26 -18.20
N PRO A 120 8.68 -18.82 -19.07
CA PRO A 120 7.47 -18.15 -19.50
C PRO A 120 6.55 -17.82 -18.32
N THR A 121 5.90 -16.66 -18.35
CA THR A 121 5.01 -16.19 -17.29
C THR A 121 3.80 -17.12 -17.13
N LYS A 122 3.56 -17.59 -15.90
CA LYS A 122 2.40 -18.42 -15.57
C LYS A 122 1.49 -17.69 -14.58
N THR A 123 0.18 -17.77 -14.81
CA THR A 123 -0.80 -17.29 -13.82
C THR A 123 -0.76 -18.18 -12.59
N LEU A 124 -0.94 -17.59 -11.39
CA LEU A 124 -0.91 -18.34 -10.13
C LEU A 124 0.39 -19.14 -9.94
N TYR A 125 1.50 -18.57 -10.42
CA TYR A 125 2.83 -19.14 -10.24
C TYR A 125 3.15 -19.31 -8.76
N TRP A 126 3.85 -20.39 -8.45
CA TRP A 126 4.41 -20.64 -7.13
C TRP A 126 5.78 -21.27 -7.33
N PHE A 127 6.71 -20.91 -6.47
CA PHE A 127 8.06 -21.43 -6.52
C PHE A 127 8.09 -22.83 -5.87
N ASN A 128 8.34 -23.86 -6.67
CA ASN A 128 8.61 -25.20 -6.16
C ASN A 128 10.12 -25.42 -6.11
N PRO A 129 10.76 -25.31 -4.92
CA PRO A 129 12.19 -25.52 -4.81
C PRO A 129 12.59 -26.96 -5.13
N VAL A 130 11.69 -27.93 -4.87
CA VAL A 130 11.95 -29.35 -5.09
C VAL A 130 11.99 -29.65 -6.58
N ASP A 131 11.02 -29.17 -7.37
CA ASP A 131 11.01 -29.43 -8.82
C ASP A 131 12.17 -28.72 -9.54
N ILE A 132 12.54 -27.52 -9.11
CA ILE A 132 13.60 -26.74 -9.78
C ILE A 132 14.98 -27.33 -9.47
N ILE A 133 15.22 -27.73 -8.22
CA ILE A 133 16.51 -28.31 -7.82
C ILE A 133 16.62 -29.78 -8.29
N LEU A 134 15.53 -30.57 -8.24
CA LEU A 134 15.56 -31.99 -8.65
C LEU A 134 15.60 -32.17 -10.17
N ASN A 135 14.91 -31.35 -10.98
CA ASN A 135 14.97 -31.50 -12.44
C ASN A 135 16.36 -31.16 -12.99
N GLU A 136 17.11 -30.30 -12.32
CA GLU A 136 18.49 -29.94 -12.71
C GLU A 136 19.54 -30.92 -12.12
N LEU A 137 19.35 -31.46 -10.91
CA LEU A 137 20.34 -32.35 -10.28
C LEU A 137 20.13 -33.84 -10.55
N LEU A 138 18.91 -34.29 -10.83
CA LEU A 138 18.60 -35.69 -11.12
C LEU A 138 17.52 -35.77 -12.20
N ALA A 139 17.93 -35.90 -13.45
CA ALA A 139 17.05 -36.36 -14.52
C ALA A 139 16.38 -37.71 -14.12
N GLY A 140 15.19 -37.67 -13.51
CA GLY A 140 14.31 -38.81 -13.32
C GLY A 140 14.26 -39.50 -11.96
N ALA A 141 14.78 -38.95 -10.85
CA ALA A 141 14.62 -39.58 -9.54
C ALA A 141 13.31 -39.15 -8.84
N SER A 142 12.32 -40.03 -8.80
CA SER A 142 11.09 -39.84 -8.01
C SER A 142 11.35 -40.20 -6.54
N ILE A 143 11.63 -39.20 -5.72
CA ILE A 143 11.76 -39.39 -4.27
C ILE A 143 10.39 -39.24 -3.62
N THR A 144 9.93 -40.26 -2.90
CA THR A 144 8.77 -40.17 -2.03
C THR A 144 9.08 -39.21 -0.87
N LEU A 145 8.60 -37.97 -0.97
CA LEU A 145 8.76 -36.98 0.09
C LEU A 145 7.92 -37.36 1.33
N PRO A 146 8.45 -37.21 2.56
CA PRO A 146 7.68 -37.39 3.77
C PRO A 146 6.53 -36.38 3.86
N THR A 147 5.43 -36.77 4.50
CA THR A 147 4.17 -36.02 4.54
C THR A 147 4.32 -34.59 5.09
N GLU A 148 5.22 -34.39 6.04
CA GLU A 148 5.51 -33.05 6.61
C GLU A 148 6.03 -32.06 5.57
N VAL A 149 6.85 -32.51 4.62
CA VAL A 149 7.39 -31.65 3.56
C VAL A 149 6.31 -31.33 2.52
N VAL A 150 5.44 -32.30 2.23
CA VAL A 150 4.31 -32.11 1.32
C VAL A 150 3.33 -31.06 1.86
N ASP A 151 3.07 -31.06 3.16
CA ASP A 151 2.18 -30.07 3.79
C ASP A 151 2.75 -28.65 3.75
N VAL A 152 4.05 -28.49 3.99
CA VAL A 152 4.73 -27.19 3.87
C VAL A 152 4.70 -26.70 2.42
N LEU A 153 4.95 -27.57 1.44
CA LEU A 153 4.88 -27.22 0.02
C LEU A 153 3.45 -26.81 -0.39
N ASN A 154 2.43 -27.50 0.11
CA ASN A 154 1.03 -27.14 -0.13
C ASN A 154 0.68 -25.77 0.49
N LEU A 155 1.18 -25.47 1.68
CA LEU A 155 0.99 -24.18 2.33
C LEU A 155 1.65 -23.04 1.53
N VAL A 156 2.90 -23.24 1.08
CA VAL A 156 3.62 -22.30 0.21
C VAL A 156 2.87 -22.05 -1.08
N LYS A 157 2.39 -23.12 -1.72
CA LYS A 157 1.62 -23.05 -2.96
C LYS A 157 0.34 -22.25 -2.77
N LEU A 158 -0.36 -22.48 -1.67
CA LEU A 158 -1.56 -21.71 -1.31
C LEU A 158 -1.21 -20.23 -1.07
N ALA A 159 -0.18 -19.96 -0.27
CA ALA A 159 0.27 -18.60 0.04
C ALA A 159 0.69 -17.81 -1.22
N SER A 160 1.44 -18.43 -2.12
CA SER A 160 1.88 -17.83 -3.39
C SER A 160 0.70 -17.48 -4.29
N ARG A 161 -0.30 -18.37 -4.38
CA ARG A 161 -1.54 -18.12 -5.14
C ARG A 161 -2.34 -16.95 -4.57
N TRP A 162 -2.50 -16.90 -3.25
CA TRP A 162 -3.17 -15.78 -2.59
C TRP A 162 -2.41 -14.48 -2.77
N MET A 163 -1.09 -14.49 -2.61
CA MET A 163 -0.23 -13.34 -2.84
C MET A 163 -0.41 -12.80 -4.28
N PHE A 164 -0.37 -13.67 -5.28
CA PHE A 164 -0.60 -13.31 -6.68
C PHE A 164 -1.97 -12.65 -6.90
N VAL A 165 -3.04 -13.27 -6.41
CA VAL A 165 -4.41 -12.75 -6.57
C VAL A 165 -4.58 -11.41 -5.85
N CYS A 166 -4.04 -11.29 -4.63
CA CYS A 166 -4.13 -10.08 -3.84
C CYS A 166 -3.36 -8.92 -4.47
N PHE A 167 -2.18 -9.15 -5.05
CA PHE A 167 -1.47 -8.11 -5.79
C PHE A 167 -2.27 -7.66 -7.02
N LEU A 168 -2.78 -8.59 -7.83
CA LEU A 168 -3.54 -8.27 -9.04
C LEU A 168 -4.83 -7.48 -8.73
N ILE A 169 -5.62 -7.96 -7.76
CA ILE A 169 -6.83 -7.25 -7.31
C ILE A 169 -6.45 -5.89 -6.71
N GLY A 170 -5.40 -5.85 -5.91
CA GLY A 170 -4.87 -4.63 -5.31
C GLY A 170 -4.51 -3.57 -6.36
N THR A 171 -3.85 -3.96 -7.45
CA THR A 171 -3.47 -3.08 -8.55
C THR A 171 -4.69 -2.53 -9.28
N ILE A 172 -5.66 -3.38 -9.62
CA ILE A 172 -6.90 -2.97 -10.30
C ILE A 172 -7.68 -2.00 -9.42
N LEU A 173 -7.86 -2.31 -8.14
CA LEU A 173 -8.58 -1.44 -7.20
C LEU A 173 -7.84 -0.11 -6.98
N SER A 174 -6.51 -0.12 -6.88
CA SER A 174 -5.69 1.09 -6.75
C SER A 174 -5.84 1.97 -8.00
N PHE A 175 -5.83 1.38 -9.19
CA PHE A 175 -6.05 2.08 -10.45
C PHE A 175 -7.45 2.72 -10.52
N LEU A 176 -8.50 2.00 -10.10
CA LEU A 176 -9.85 2.57 -9.99
C LEU A 176 -9.90 3.73 -8.98
N CYS A 177 -9.14 3.65 -7.89
CA CYS A 177 -9.05 4.72 -6.89
C CYS A 177 -8.44 6.01 -7.46
N VAL A 178 -7.59 5.95 -8.50
CA VAL A 178 -7.05 7.15 -9.18
C VAL A 178 -8.19 8.06 -9.67
N PHE A 179 -9.24 7.47 -10.25
CA PHE A 179 -10.38 8.21 -10.78
C PHE A 179 -11.46 8.45 -9.72
N LEU A 180 -11.75 7.45 -8.89
CA LEU A 180 -12.89 7.48 -7.97
C LEU A 180 -12.60 8.20 -6.64
N ALA A 181 -11.37 8.14 -6.12
CA ALA A 181 -11.03 8.78 -4.84
C ALA A 181 -11.13 10.32 -4.90
N PRO A 182 -10.66 11.01 -5.96
CA PRO A 182 -10.83 12.47 -6.08
C PRO A 182 -12.30 12.92 -6.10
N LEU A 183 -13.23 12.07 -6.57
CA LEU A 183 -14.67 12.38 -6.62
C LEU A 183 -15.31 12.43 -5.23
N GLY A 184 -14.71 11.78 -4.22
CA GLY A 184 -15.18 11.80 -2.83
C GLY A 184 -15.10 13.19 -2.17
N PHE A 185 -14.20 14.06 -2.63
CA PHE A 185 -14.02 15.39 -2.07
C PHE A 185 -15.02 16.39 -2.65
N SER A 186 -16.20 16.55 -2.05
CA SER A 186 -17.22 17.47 -2.57
C SER A 186 -16.93 18.95 -2.36
N LYS A 187 -17.39 19.80 -3.31
CA LYS A 187 -17.33 21.28 -3.24
C LYS A 187 -18.35 21.86 -2.26
N ARG A 188 -19.50 21.20 -2.07
CA ARG A 188 -20.57 21.70 -1.18
C ARG A 188 -20.25 21.41 0.29
N PRO A 189 -20.54 22.33 1.22
CA PRO A 189 -20.37 22.08 2.65
C PRO A 189 -21.27 20.91 3.06
N ARG A 190 -20.67 19.82 3.56
CA ARG A 190 -21.37 18.56 3.86
C ARG A 190 -22.49 18.72 4.91
N TRP A 191 -22.45 19.77 5.73
CA TRP A 191 -23.46 20.13 6.73
C TRP A 191 -24.86 20.41 6.16
N GLN A 192 -24.94 20.81 4.87
CA GLN A 192 -26.22 21.10 4.20
C GLN A 192 -26.89 19.85 3.60
N HIS A 193 -26.19 18.72 3.56
CA HIS A 193 -26.75 17.49 3.02
C HIS A 193 -27.30 16.61 4.15
N LYS A 194 -28.53 16.11 3.98
CA LYS A 194 -29.10 15.06 4.84
C LYS A 194 -28.07 13.94 5.00
N ALA A 195 -27.77 13.53 6.24
CA ALA A 195 -26.75 12.53 6.57
C ALA A 195 -26.82 11.28 5.67
N ARG A 196 -28.03 10.84 5.33
CA ARG A 196 -28.30 9.71 4.41
C ARG A 196 -27.64 9.87 3.03
N ARG A 197 -27.72 11.03 2.38
CA ARG A 197 -27.22 11.23 1.00
C ARG A 197 -25.68 11.31 0.92
N ILE A 198 -25.01 11.73 1.99
CA ILE A 198 -23.54 11.72 2.07
C ILE A 198 -23.04 10.31 2.31
N PHE A 199 -23.66 9.59 3.24
CA PHE A 199 -23.29 8.22 3.58
C PHE A 199 -23.36 7.32 2.35
N PHE A 200 -24.46 7.38 1.58
CA PHE A 200 -24.62 6.60 0.35
C PHE A 200 -23.58 6.91 -0.74
N ARG A 201 -23.00 8.11 -0.78
CA ARG A 201 -21.98 8.47 -1.78
C ARG A 201 -20.54 8.22 -1.30
N GLN A 202 -20.27 8.44 -0.02
CA GLN A 202 -18.91 8.35 0.54
C GLN A 202 -18.55 6.91 0.94
N LEU A 203 -19.53 6.14 1.43
CA LEU A 203 -19.34 4.74 1.84
C LEU A 203 -18.76 3.85 0.74
N PRO A 204 -19.28 3.83 -0.51
CA PRO A 204 -18.71 2.96 -1.53
C PRO A 204 -17.25 3.34 -1.85
N ILE A 205 -16.91 4.63 -1.83
CA ILE A 205 -15.53 5.09 -2.08
C ILE A 205 -14.62 4.71 -0.90
N THR A 206 -15.06 4.87 0.35
CA THR A 206 -14.27 4.45 1.52
C THR A 206 -14.04 2.94 1.53
N VAL A 207 -15.06 2.14 1.18
CA VAL A 207 -14.95 0.68 1.09
C VAL A 207 -14.00 0.28 -0.03
N LEU A 208 -14.08 0.94 -1.18
CA LEU A 208 -13.15 0.70 -2.29
C LEU A 208 -11.69 0.97 -1.89
N THR A 209 -11.44 2.12 -1.26
CA THR A 209 -10.09 2.49 -0.81
C THR A 209 -9.57 1.57 0.31
N PHE A 210 -10.48 1.08 1.16
CA PHE A 210 -10.15 0.09 2.17
C PHE A 210 -9.80 -1.26 1.54
N ALA A 211 -10.57 -1.72 0.57
CA ALA A 211 -10.30 -2.96 -0.14
C ALA A 211 -8.94 -2.89 -0.86
N ALA A 212 -8.65 -1.79 -1.56
CA ALA A 212 -7.35 -1.58 -2.20
C ALA A 212 -6.18 -1.70 -1.20
N LEU A 213 -6.29 -1.03 -0.04
CA LEU A 213 -5.31 -1.15 1.04
C LEU A 213 -5.23 -2.57 1.60
N LEU A 214 -6.37 -3.20 1.87
CA LEU A 214 -6.43 -4.53 2.48
C LEU A 214 -5.73 -5.58 1.60
N PHE A 215 -6.05 -5.62 0.31
CA PHE A 215 -5.44 -6.59 -0.61
C PHE A 215 -3.95 -6.32 -0.82
N THR A 216 -3.53 -5.06 -0.98
CA THR A 216 -2.11 -4.71 -1.16
C THR A 216 -1.28 -4.95 0.10
N ALA A 217 -1.80 -4.60 1.27
CA ALA A 217 -1.15 -4.87 2.55
C ALA A 217 -1.09 -6.37 2.85
N ALA A 218 -2.18 -7.11 2.64
CA ALA A 218 -2.20 -8.56 2.83
C ALA A 218 -1.19 -9.26 1.91
N ALA A 219 -1.15 -8.91 0.62
CA ALA A 219 -0.17 -9.43 -0.31
C ALA A 219 1.26 -9.12 0.14
N SER A 220 1.50 -7.89 0.59
CA SER A 220 2.84 -7.45 1.01
C SER A 220 3.34 -8.18 2.27
N VAL A 221 2.45 -8.41 3.23
CA VAL A 221 2.74 -9.18 4.44
C VAL A 221 3.00 -10.65 4.09
N ILE A 222 2.14 -11.27 3.29
CA ILE A 222 2.31 -12.67 2.87
C ILE A 222 3.66 -12.84 2.15
N ALA A 223 3.97 -11.96 1.19
CA ALA A 223 5.23 -11.98 0.48
C ALA A 223 6.43 -11.86 1.43
N THR A 224 6.42 -10.83 2.28
CA THR A 224 7.54 -10.56 3.21
C THR A 224 7.77 -11.76 4.13
N VAL A 225 6.73 -12.29 4.77
CA VAL A 225 6.84 -13.43 5.69
C VAL A 225 7.33 -14.68 4.95
N MET A 226 6.73 -15.00 3.81
CA MET A 226 7.07 -16.19 3.04
C MET A 226 8.53 -16.19 2.57
N PHE A 227 8.99 -15.08 1.99
CA PHE A 227 10.36 -15.01 1.46
C PHE A 227 11.42 -14.86 2.56
N VAL A 228 11.11 -14.27 3.71
CA VAL A 228 12.01 -14.28 4.88
C VAL A 228 12.18 -15.70 5.41
N ILE A 229 11.09 -16.45 5.56
CA ILE A 229 11.16 -17.87 5.98
C ILE A 229 11.99 -18.67 4.98
N PHE A 230 11.80 -18.46 3.68
CA PHE A 230 12.62 -19.13 2.67
C PHE A 230 14.10 -18.76 2.79
N GLN A 231 14.41 -17.48 2.98
CA GLN A 231 15.79 -17.05 3.16
C GLN A 231 16.45 -17.78 4.33
N ASP A 232 15.77 -17.84 5.48
CA ASP A 232 16.29 -18.49 6.69
C ASP A 232 16.48 -19.99 6.47
N LYS A 233 15.54 -20.66 5.79
CA LYS A 233 15.62 -22.09 5.52
C LYS A 233 16.71 -22.46 4.53
N PHE A 234 16.94 -21.66 3.49
CA PHE A 234 18.03 -21.90 2.55
C PHE A 234 19.40 -21.56 3.14
N SER A 235 19.49 -20.48 3.92
CA SER A 235 20.77 -20.07 4.53
C SER A 235 21.19 -20.95 5.71
N GLY A 236 20.23 -21.60 6.38
CA GLY A 236 20.49 -22.53 7.50
C GLY A 236 20.88 -23.94 7.06
N ALA A 237 20.85 -24.26 5.76
CA ALA A 237 21.33 -25.54 5.22
C ALA A 237 22.86 -25.50 5.03
N GLU A 238 23.61 -25.48 6.14
CA GLU A 238 25.08 -25.35 6.15
C GLU A 238 25.80 -26.46 5.35
N GLU A 239 25.15 -27.60 5.15
CA GLU A 239 25.72 -28.75 4.42
C GLU A 239 25.89 -28.50 2.91
N LEU A 240 25.17 -27.52 2.34
CA LEU A 240 25.16 -27.24 0.89
C LEU A 240 25.66 -25.83 0.53
N ASN A 241 26.04 -25.02 1.52
CA ASN A 241 26.57 -23.64 1.34
C ASN A 241 25.75 -22.78 0.36
N ILE A 242 24.43 -22.97 0.34
CA ILE A 242 23.49 -22.22 -0.50
C ILE A 242 23.17 -20.91 0.20
N ARG A 243 23.33 -19.78 -0.49
CA ARG A 243 22.99 -18.47 0.07
C ARG A 243 21.73 -17.92 -0.57
N ALA A 244 20.78 -17.49 0.27
CA ALA A 244 19.56 -16.83 -0.19
C ALA A 244 19.57 -15.33 0.14
N TYR A 245 19.19 -14.52 -0.84
CA TYR A 245 19.15 -13.06 -0.74
C TYR A 245 17.75 -12.55 -1.07
N LEU A 246 17.19 -11.76 -0.16
CA LEU A 246 15.96 -11.02 -0.41
C LEU A 246 16.20 -9.84 -1.36
N GLY A 247 15.32 -9.68 -2.34
CA GLY A 247 15.36 -8.52 -3.24
C GLY A 247 14.83 -7.26 -2.56
N LYS A 248 15.75 -6.49 -1.97
CA LYS A 248 15.44 -5.20 -1.32
C LYS A 248 14.63 -4.25 -2.22
N PRO A 249 14.89 -4.12 -3.53
CA PRO A 249 14.10 -3.23 -4.40
C PRO A 249 12.64 -3.65 -4.50
N MET A 250 12.37 -4.95 -4.65
CA MET A 250 11.01 -5.51 -4.70
C MET A 250 10.26 -5.24 -3.40
N LEU A 251 10.91 -5.50 -2.26
CA LEU A 251 10.32 -5.21 -0.95
C LEU A 251 10.01 -3.71 -0.80
N ALA A 252 10.94 -2.83 -1.22
CA ALA A 252 10.73 -1.40 -1.17
C ALA A 252 9.53 -0.96 -2.02
N PHE A 253 9.42 -1.45 -3.26
CA PHE A 253 8.31 -1.09 -4.15
C PHE A 253 6.94 -1.52 -3.59
N MET A 254 6.84 -2.74 -3.03
CA MET A 254 5.56 -3.20 -2.45
C MET A 254 5.15 -2.38 -1.22
N TRP A 255 6.09 -2.08 -0.32
CA TRP A 255 5.79 -1.34 0.92
C TRP A 255 5.54 0.14 0.65
N VAL A 256 6.23 0.73 -0.33
CA VAL A 256 5.96 2.10 -0.80
C VAL A 256 4.56 2.18 -1.42
N ALA A 257 4.18 1.23 -2.27
CA ALA A 257 2.81 1.15 -2.80
C ALA A 257 1.77 1.05 -1.68
N THR A 258 1.98 0.12 -0.74
CA THR A 258 1.09 -0.07 0.41
C THR A 258 0.99 1.21 1.26
N GLY A 259 2.11 1.92 1.44
CA GLY A 259 2.14 3.21 2.14
C GLY A 259 1.34 4.31 1.45
N PHE A 260 1.38 4.40 0.11
CA PHE A 260 0.57 5.34 -0.64
C PHE A 260 -0.93 4.99 -0.59
N ASN A 261 -1.28 3.72 -0.69
CA ASN A 261 -2.65 3.25 -0.49
C ASN A 261 -3.15 3.55 0.93
N LEU A 262 -2.30 3.39 1.95
CA LEU A 262 -2.61 3.73 3.34
C LEU A 262 -2.87 5.23 3.49
N MET A 263 -2.01 6.07 2.93
CA MET A 263 -2.18 7.53 2.95
C MET A 263 -3.51 7.93 2.30
N GLY A 264 -3.81 7.37 1.12
CA GLY A 264 -5.08 7.61 0.43
C GLY A 264 -6.29 7.18 1.25
N PHE A 265 -6.22 6.03 1.93
CA PHE A 265 -7.28 5.54 2.80
C PHE A 265 -7.48 6.41 4.04
N LEU A 266 -6.40 6.84 4.71
CA LEU A 266 -6.46 7.73 5.86
C LEU A 266 -7.09 9.09 5.49
N MET A 267 -6.79 9.63 4.31
CA MET A 267 -7.44 10.83 3.80
C MET A 267 -8.94 10.64 3.57
N GLN A 268 -9.33 9.45 3.09
CA GLN A 268 -10.73 9.12 2.83
C GLN A 268 -11.53 8.89 4.12
N ILE A 269 -10.96 8.23 5.14
CA ILE A 269 -11.55 8.16 6.49
C ILE A 269 -11.61 9.53 7.13
N GLY A 270 -10.52 10.29 7.10
CA GLY A 270 -10.45 11.63 7.72
C GLY A 270 -11.52 12.57 7.16
N THR A 271 -11.91 12.39 5.90
CA THR A 271 -13.02 13.16 5.32
C THR A 271 -14.42 12.61 5.60
N CYS A 272 -14.55 11.32 5.90
CA CYS A 272 -15.80 10.70 6.38
C CYS A 272 -16.07 11.09 7.83
N CYS A 273 -15.09 10.93 8.72
CA CYS A 273 -15.22 11.15 10.17
C CYS A 273 -15.01 12.63 10.58
N GLY A 274 -14.05 13.35 9.97
CA GLY A 274 -13.74 14.75 10.31
C GLY A 274 -14.83 15.76 9.93
N VAL A 275 -15.86 15.33 9.22
CA VAL A 275 -17.04 16.14 8.85
C VAL A 275 -18.35 15.52 9.33
N CYS A 276 -18.29 14.42 10.08
CA CYS A 276 -19.42 13.99 10.89
C CYS A 276 -19.50 14.90 12.13
N CYS A 277 -20.26 15.98 11.96
CA CYS A 277 -21.16 16.55 12.97
C CYS A 277 -20.69 17.65 13.94
N CYS A 278 -19.40 17.91 14.22
CA CYS A 278 -19.03 19.04 15.12
C CYS A 278 -17.87 19.95 14.68
N THR A 279 -16.77 19.42 14.17
CA THR A 279 -15.51 20.18 13.98
C THR A 279 -15.53 21.10 12.76
N GLY A 280 -16.09 20.65 11.63
CA GLY A 280 -16.16 21.49 10.42
C GLY A 280 -17.22 22.59 10.51
N ARG A 281 -18.32 22.42 11.26
CA ARG A 281 -19.32 23.47 11.50
C ARG A 281 -18.73 24.56 12.40
N ARG A 282 -18.13 24.18 13.52
CA ARG A 282 -17.42 25.13 14.42
C ARG A 282 -16.31 25.90 13.69
N LYS A 283 -15.54 25.23 12.81
CA LYS A 283 -14.49 25.90 12.01
C LYS A 283 -15.07 26.84 10.95
N ALA A 284 -16.19 26.48 10.31
CA ALA A 284 -16.89 27.35 9.37
C ALA A 284 -17.54 28.55 10.07
N GLU A 285 -18.14 28.36 11.25
CA GLU A 285 -18.69 29.43 12.08
C GLU A 285 -17.60 30.41 12.53
N ARG A 286 -16.44 29.92 12.98
CA ARG A 286 -15.29 30.77 13.32
C ARG A 286 -14.81 31.60 12.12
N ARG A 287 -14.71 31.00 10.93
CA ARG A 287 -14.30 31.71 9.71
C ARG A 287 -15.31 32.74 9.25
N SER A 288 -16.61 32.41 9.31
CA SER A 288 -17.66 33.37 8.99
C SER A 288 -17.65 34.57 9.94
N ARG A 289 -17.51 34.33 11.25
CA ARG A 289 -17.37 35.39 12.25
C ARG A 289 -16.13 36.26 12.04
N ALA A 290 -14.99 35.65 11.68
CA ALA A 290 -13.76 36.40 11.37
C ALA A 290 -13.91 37.27 10.11
N ASN A 291 -14.56 36.75 9.07
CA ASN A 291 -14.86 37.50 7.85
C ASN A 291 -15.85 38.65 8.10
N ALA A 292 -16.88 38.42 8.92
CA ALA A 292 -17.86 39.44 9.31
C ALA A 292 -17.24 40.53 10.21
N ALA A 293 -16.22 40.19 10.99
CA ALA A 293 -15.48 41.12 11.84
C ALA A 293 -14.36 41.90 11.09
N GLY A 294 -14.25 41.76 9.76
CA GLY A 294 -13.25 42.45 8.94
C GLY A 294 -11.80 42.11 9.30
N THR A 295 -11.56 41.08 10.12
CA THR A 295 -10.22 40.72 10.58
C THR A 295 -9.61 39.77 9.56
N THR A 296 -8.87 40.31 8.59
CA THR A 296 -8.01 39.50 7.72
C THR A 296 -7.00 38.76 8.60
N VAL A 297 -7.28 37.50 8.92
CA VAL A 297 -6.28 36.59 9.49
C VAL A 297 -5.27 36.35 8.39
N ARG A 298 -4.24 37.22 8.33
CA ARG A 298 -3.02 36.96 7.57
C ARG A 298 -2.45 35.65 8.12
N GLU A 299 -2.47 34.64 7.28
CA GLU A 299 -1.65 33.45 7.43
C GLU A 299 -0.23 33.94 7.68
N LYS A 300 0.30 33.63 8.86
CA LYS A 300 1.63 34.07 9.26
C LYS A 300 2.62 33.21 8.49
N ASP A 301 2.92 33.62 7.25
CA ASP A 301 4.05 33.09 6.50
C ASP A 301 5.30 33.26 7.35
N GLY A 302 6.04 32.16 7.48
CA GLY A 302 7.29 32.12 8.21
C GLY A 302 8.32 33.03 7.53
N GLN A 303 8.66 34.13 8.19
CA GLN A 303 9.94 34.78 7.97
C GLN A 303 10.44 35.36 9.29
N GLY A 304 11.67 34.95 9.64
CA GLY A 304 12.32 35.28 10.89
C GLY A 304 12.49 36.79 11.06
N SER A 305 12.21 37.27 12.27
CA SER A 305 12.71 38.54 12.78
C SER A 305 12.86 38.39 14.28
N GLY A 306 14.10 38.49 14.75
CA GLY A 306 14.44 38.40 16.17
C GLY A 306 13.72 39.47 16.99
N ARG A 307 13.31 39.10 18.20
CA ARG A 307 13.00 40.00 19.31
C ARG A 307 13.16 39.27 20.63
N GLU A 308 13.84 39.95 21.55
CA GLU A 308 14.34 39.56 22.86
C GLU A 308 13.31 38.98 23.85
N PRO A 309 13.75 38.26 24.90
CA PRO A 309 12.86 37.50 25.77
C PRO A 309 12.14 38.41 26.77
N GLY A 310 10.85 38.66 26.53
CA GLY A 310 9.96 39.37 27.46
C GLY A 310 9.40 38.46 28.56
N LYS A 311 9.77 38.79 29.81
CA LYS A 311 9.40 38.24 31.12
C LYS A 311 8.10 37.42 31.21
N PHE A 312 8.25 36.21 31.74
CA PHE A 312 7.21 35.30 32.22
C PHE A 312 6.40 35.93 33.37
N GLY A 313 5.12 36.23 33.14
CA GLY A 313 4.16 36.66 34.17
C GLY A 313 3.17 35.54 34.50
N PHE A 314 3.41 34.81 35.58
CA PHE A 314 2.46 33.83 36.13
C PHE A 314 1.22 34.55 36.69
N ARG A 315 0.05 34.32 36.09
CA ARG A 315 -1.23 34.80 36.60
C ARG A 315 -1.67 33.91 37.78
N ARG A 316 -1.49 34.38 39.02
CA ARG A 316 -2.04 33.72 40.21
C ARG A 316 -3.58 33.77 40.16
N ARG A 317 -4.23 32.63 40.39
CA ARG A 317 -5.66 32.54 40.76
C ARG A 317 -5.81 33.09 42.18
N ALA A 318 -6.66 34.11 42.35
CA ALA A 318 -7.22 34.45 43.64
C ALA A 318 -8.32 33.43 43.99
N ARG A 319 -8.41 33.13 45.30
CA ARG A 319 -9.34 32.16 45.91
C ARG A 319 -10.80 32.56 45.72
#